data_AF-A0A2T9K9N7-F1
#
_entry.id   AF-A0A2T9K9N7-F1
#
_cell.length_a   1.000
_cell.length_b   1.000
_cell.length_c   1.000
_cell.angle_alpha   90.00
_cell.angle_beta   90.00
_cell.angle_gamma   90.00
#
_symmetry.space_group_name_H-M   'P 1'
#
loop_
_entity.id
_entity.type
_entity.pdbx_description
1 polymer ?
#
loop_
_entity_poly.entity_id
_entity_poly.type
_entity_poly.pdbx_seq_one_letter_code
_entity_poly.pdbx_strand_id
1 'polypeptide(L)'
;MTDEQTPAEDVAFEAEDLTQEIEALKAEIAAMKDQALRYAAEAENVKRRAEREMNDARAYAIQKFARDLLGAADNLSRATAASPRDSQDAAVKNFIVGVEMTEKELQAAFERNGLKKVDPTKGEKFDPHLHQAVMEQPSDEVAAGGVVAVLQVGYELLGRLVRPAMVAVAAKGSTGPAPSEPAAAAANPYAASGEESGGSFDTKA
;
A
#
# COMPACT_ATOMS: atom_id res chain seq x y z
N MET A 1 22.62 57.48 -60.86
CA MET A 1 21.63 56.44 -60.52
C MET A 1 21.45 56.54 -59.02
N THR A 2 20.62 57.50 -58.62
CA THR A 2 20.17 57.67 -57.24
C THR A 2 18.93 56.81 -57.13
N ASP A 3 19.04 55.69 -56.42
CA ASP A 3 17.88 54.88 -56.05
C ASP A 3 16.96 55.75 -55.20
N GLU A 4 15.81 56.08 -55.76
CA GLU A 4 14.72 56.76 -55.08
C GLU A 4 13.97 55.69 -54.29
N GLN A 5 14.54 55.30 -53.15
CA GLN A 5 13.88 54.45 -52.17
C GLN A 5 12.58 55.14 -51.74
N THR A 6 11.46 54.51 -52.05
CA THR A 6 10.15 55.09 -51.79
C THR A 6 9.74 54.85 -50.34
N PRO A 7 9.04 55.79 -49.67
CA PRO A 7 8.63 55.65 -48.26
C PRO A 7 7.78 54.41 -47.95
N ALA A 8 7.29 53.70 -48.96
CA ALA A 8 6.50 52.48 -48.80
C ALA A 8 7.38 51.21 -48.66
N GLU A 9 8.59 51.21 -49.21
CA GLU A 9 9.52 50.06 -49.13
C GLU A 9 10.23 50.00 -47.77
N ASP A 10 10.61 51.14 -47.19
CA ASP A 10 11.19 51.20 -45.84
C ASP A 10 10.19 50.74 -44.76
N VAL A 11 8.91 51.10 -44.91
CA VAL A 11 7.85 50.70 -43.97
C VAL A 11 7.51 49.21 -44.10
N ALA A 12 7.64 48.64 -45.30
CA ALA A 12 7.47 47.20 -45.53
C ALA A 12 8.62 46.39 -44.90
N PHE A 13 9.85 46.90 -45.01
CA PHE A 13 11.03 46.29 -44.39
C PHE A 13 10.99 46.33 -42.86
N GLU A 14 10.60 47.47 -42.26
CA GLU A 14 10.39 47.58 -40.81
C GLU A 14 9.26 46.66 -40.31
N ALA A 15 8.19 46.49 -41.10
CA ALA A 15 7.10 45.58 -40.76
C ALA A 15 7.55 44.10 -40.80
N GLU A 16 8.37 43.72 -41.79
CA GLU A 16 8.95 42.37 -41.88
C GLU A 16 9.91 42.08 -40.71
N ASP A 17 10.78 43.03 -40.35
CA ASP A 17 11.73 42.90 -39.23
C ASP A 17 10.99 42.75 -37.89
N LEU A 18 9.97 43.59 -37.66
CA LEU A 18 9.07 43.47 -36.49
C LEU A 18 8.33 42.13 -36.44
N THR A 19 7.89 41.60 -37.58
CA THR A 19 7.23 40.27 -37.61
C THR A 19 8.20 39.15 -37.28
N GLN A 20 9.45 39.21 -37.77
CA GLN A 20 10.50 38.24 -37.43
C GLN A 20 10.85 38.29 -35.95
N GLU A 21 10.95 39.48 -35.36
CA GLU A 21 11.21 39.66 -33.92
C GLU A 21 10.05 39.10 -33.07
N ILE A 22 8.80 39.34 -33.47
CA ILE A 22 7.62 38.76 -32.81
C ILE A 22 7.63 37.24 -32.89
N GLU A 23 8.01 36.65 -34.03
CA GLU A 23 8.11 35.19 -34.18
C GLU A 23 9.24 34.60 -33.31
N ALA A 24 10.40 35.26 -33.27
CA ALA A 24 11.51 34.87 -32.41
C ALA A 24 11.12 34.90 -30.92
N LEU A 25 10.46 35.97 -30.47
CA LEU A 25 9.95 36.10 -29.09
C LEU A 25 8.88 35.04 -28.78
N LYS A 26 7.99 34.72 -29.73
CA LYS A 26 7.00 33.65 -29.56
C LYS A 26 7.66 32.28 -29.43
N ALA A 27 8.69 32.01 -30.22
CA ALA A 27 9.45 30.76 -30.14
C ALA A 27 10.21 30.65 -28.81
N GLU A 28 10.81 31.74 -28.33
CA GLU A 28 11.47 31.79 -27.02
C GLU A 28 10.47 31.57 -25.88
N ILE A 29 9.31 32.23 -25.91
CA ILE A 29 8.23 32.01 -24.94
C ILE A 29 7.76 30.55 -24.97
N ALA A 30 7.63 29.94 -26.14
CA ALA A 30 7.23 28.54 -26.26
C ALA A 30 8.29 27.60 -25.66
N ALA A 31 9.57 27.83 -25.94
CA ALA A 31 10.67 27.06 -25.37
C ALA A 31 10.75 27.21 -23.84
N MET A 32 10.61 28.44 -23.31
CA MET A 32 10.57 28.69 -21.87
C MET A 32 9.36 28.02 -21.19
N LYS A 33 8.19 28.00 -21.85
CA LYS A 33 7.00 27.31 -21.33
C LYS A 33 7.19 25.80 -21.26
N ASP A 34 7.77 25.19 -22.31
CA ASP A 34 8.09 23.76 -22.32
C ASP A 34 9.07 23.41 -21.20
N GLN A 35 10.14 24.21 -21.07
CA GLN A 35 11.12 24.04 -20.01
C GLN A 35 10.50 24.19 -18.61
N ALA A 36 9.62 25.18 -18.41
CA ALA A 36 8.91 25.38 -17.15
C ALA A 36 7.98 24.21 -16.80
N LEU A 37 7.24 23.67 -17.78
CA LEU A 37 6.39 22.49 -17.59
C LEU A 37 7.21 21.26 -17.22
N ARG A 38 8.36 21.07 -17.88
CA ARG A 38 9.27 19.96 -17.56
C ARG A 38 9.83 20.08 -16.14
N TYR A 39 10.27 21.27 -15.73
CA TYR A 39 10.73 21.48 -14.36
C TYR A 39 9.62 21.30 -13.33
N ALA A 40 8.39 21.72 -13.63
CA ALA A 40 7.23 21.49 -12.76
C ALA A 40 6.98 19.98 -12.57
N ALA A 41 7.02 19.21 -13.65
CA ALA A 41 6.86 17.75 -13.59
C ALA A 41 8.02 17.07 -12.84
N GLU A 42 9.26 17.51 -13.03
CA GLU A 42 10.42 17.02 -12.28
C GLU A 42 10.29 17.34 -10.79
N ALA A 43 9.87 18.56 -10.44
CA ALA A 43 9.64 18.97 -9.04
C ALA A 43 8.53 18.14 -8.37
N GLU A 44 7.43 17.87 -9.07
CA GLU A 44 6.35 17.02 -8.56
C GLU A 44 6.83 15.58 -8.33
N ASN A 45 7.61 15.03 -9.27
CA ASN A 45 8.20 13.70 -9.13
C ASN A 45 9.19 13.61 -7.96
N VAL A 46 10.04 14.63 -7.76
CA VAL A 46 10.96 14.71 -6.62
C VAL A 46 10.19 14.80 -5.31
N LYS A 47 9.13 15.62 -5.25
CA LYS A 47 8.28 15.73 -4.06
C LYS A 47 7.64 14.38 -3.70
N ARG A 48 7.04 13.69 -4.68
CA ARG A 48 6.45 12.35 -4.49
C ARG A 48 7.47 11.30 -4.08
N ARG A 49 8.73 11.41 -4.55
CA ARG A 49 9.83 10.53 -4.12
C ARG A 49 10.21 10.83 -2.66
N ALA A 50 10.41 12.10 -2.32
CA ALA A 50 10.79 12.51 -0.98
C ALA A 50 9.74 12.11 0.07
N GLU A 51 8.45 12.25 -0.24
CA GLU A 51 7.36 11.80 0.65
C GLU A 51 7.42 10.29 0.92
N ARG A 52 7.71 9.47 -0.10
CA ARG A 52 7.88 8.01 0.06
C ARG A 52 9.11 7.67 0.90
N GLU A 53 10.24 8.30 0.61
CA GLU A 53 11.50 8.08 1.36
C GLU A 53 11.36 8.50 2.83
N MET A 54 10.66 9.61 3.12
CA MET A 54 10.37 10.03 4.50
C MET A 54 9.50 9.01 5.23
N ASN A 55 8.46 8.49 4.58
CA ASN A 55 7.60 7.46 5.17
C ASN A 55 8.37 6.15 5.39
N ASP A 56 9.26 5.76 4.46
CA ASP A 56 10.13 4.58 4.60
C ASP A 56 11.10 4.73 5.77
N ALA A 57 11.75 5.88 5.90
CA ALA A 57 12.64 6.16 7.01
C ALA A 57 11.92 6.09 8.36
N ARG A 58 10.70 6.64 8.44
CA ARG A 58 9.84 6.55 9.63
C ARG A 58 9.48 5.10 9.94
N ALA A 59 8.97 4.36 8.96
CA ALA A 59 8.59 2.96 9.13
C ALA A 59 9.79 2.13 9.61
N TYR A 60 10.95 2.28 8.96
CA TYR A 60 12.16 1.55 9.29
C TYR A 60 12.66 1.84 10.71
N ALA A 61 12.61 3.11 11.14
CA ALA A 61 13.07 3.52 12.47
C ALA A 61 12.31 2.82 13.61
N ILE A 62 11.00 2.64 13.47
CA ILE A 62 10.16 2.02 14.50
C ILE A 62 9.87 0.52 14.24
N GLN A 63 10.24 -0.02 13.07
CA GLN A 63 9.93 -1.41 12.69
C GLN A 63 10.42 -2.45 13.70
N LYS A 64 11.66 -2.32 14.17
CA LYS A 64 12.24 -3.27 15.13
C LYS A 64 11.48 -3.25 16.46
N PHE A 65 11.23 -2.04 16.98
CA PHE A 65 10.48 -1.85 18.21
C PHE A 65 9.05 -2.39 18.09
N ALA A 66 8.36 -2.08 16.99
CA ALA A 66 7.03 -2.61 16.70
C ALA A 66 7.03 -4.15 16.67
N ARG A 67 8.01 -4.76 15.99
CA ARG A 67 8.16 -6.23 15.93
C ARG A 67 8.35 -6.85 17.31
N ASP A 68 9.19 -6.26 18.14
CA ASP A 68 9.48 -6.76 19.49
C ASP A 68 8.23 -6.68 20.39
N LEU A 69 7.36 -5.69 20.18
CA LEU A 69 6.07 -5.57 20.89
C LEU A 69 5.01 -6.59 20.45
N LEU A 70 5.11 -7.14 19.23
CA LEU A 70 4.10 -8.10 18.74
C LEU A 70 4.03 -9.35 19.61
N GLY A 71 5.14 -9.79 20.21
CA GLY A 71 5.13 -10.93 21.13
C GLY A 71 4.28 -10.68 22.38
N ALA A 72 4.28 -9.45 22.91
CA ALA A 72 3.42 -9.08 24.04
C ALA A 72 1.95 -9.03 23.61
N ALA A 73 1.65 -8.49 22.42
CA ALA A 73 0.30 -8.48 21.87
C ALA A 73 -0.25 -9.90 21.65
N ASP A 74 0.56 -10.81 21.12
CA ASP A 74 0.17 -12.21 20.91
C ASP A 74 -0.11 -12.92 22.24
N ASN A 75 0.68 -12.63 23.27
CA ASN A 75 0.48 -13.21 24.60
C ASN A 75 -0.79 -12.68 25.27
N LEU A 76 -1.10 -11.39 25.12
CA LEU A 76 -2.37 -10.82 25.58
C LEU A 76 -3.56 -11.49 24.87
N SER A 77 -3.49 -11.62 23.55
CA SER A 77 -4.54 -12.29 22.76
C SER A 77 -4.71 -13.76 23.17
N ARG A 78 -3.62 -14.47 23.46
CA ARG A 78 -3.66 -15.84 23.97
C ARG A 78 -4.28 -15.91 25.36
N ALA A 79 -3.97 -14.94 26.23
CA ALA A 79 -4.51 -14.86 27.58
C ALA A 79 -6.02 -14.57 27.56
N THR A 80 -6.49 -13.67 26.70
CA THR A 80 -7.92 -13.37 26.56
C THR A 80 -8.68 -14.53 25.91
N ALA A 81 -8.09 -15.22 24.92
CA ALA A 81 -8.69 -16.40 24.30
C ALA A 81 -8.78 -17.62 25.24
N ALA A 82 -7.78 -17.83 26.11
CA ALA A 82 -7.75 -18.95 27.07
C ALA A 82 -8.48 -18.65 28.40
N SER A 83 -9.07 -17.47 28.51
CA SER A 83 -9.66 -16.97 29.74
C SER A 83 -10.91 -17.77 30.16
N PRO A 84 -11.06 -18.14 31.45
CA PRO A 84 -12.23 -18.87 31.95
C PRO A 84 -13.44 -17.95 32.06
N ARG A 85 -14.11 -17.70 30.92
CA ARG A 85 -15.28 -16.81 30.82
C ARG A 85 -16.46 -17.26 31.69
N ASP A 86 -16.54 -18.56 32.00
CA ASP A 86 -17.61 -19.15 32.82
C ASP A 86 -17.33 -19.12 34.32
N SER A 87 -16.18 -18.57 34.76
CA SER A 87 -15.87 -18.43 36.18
C SER A 87 -16.98 -17.65 36.89
N GLN A 88 -17.43 -18.12 38.06
CA GLN A 88 -18.43 -17.41 38.87
C GLN A 88 -17.79 -16.41 39.84
N ASP A 89 -16.46 -16.41 39.97
CA ASP A 89 -15.74 -15.49 40.84
C ASP A 89 -15.68 -14.08 40.23
N ALA A 90 -16.24 -13.10 40.94
CA ALA A 90 -16.25 -11.70 40.51
C ALA A 90 -14.84 -11.10 40.36
N ALA A 91 -13.87 -11.52 41.18
CA ALA A 91 -12.50 -11.05 41.06
C ALA A 91 -11.86 -11.52 39.75
N VAL A 92 -12.11 -12.77 39.37
CA VAL A 92 -11.64 -13.35 38.10
C VAL A 92 -12.29 -12.63 36.92
N LYS A 93 -13.62 -12.42 36.94
CA LYS A 93 -14.31 -11.68 35.88
C LYS A 93 -13.76 -10.26 35.70
N ASN A 94 -13.56 -9.52 36.78
CA ASN A 94 -13.02 -8.16 36.72
C ASN A 94 -11.58 -8.13 36.19
N PHE A 95 -10.76 -9.12 36.56
CA PHE A 95 -9.42 -9.25 36.01
C PHE A 95 -9.43 -9.48 34.50
N ILE A 96 -10.29 -10.39 34.01
CA ILE A 96 -10.43 -10.67 32.58
C ILE A 96 -10.81 -9.40 31.81
N VAL A 97 -11.80 -8.65 32.32
CA VAL A 97 -12.20 -7.37 31.72
C VAL A 97 -11.03 -6.38 31.67
N GLY A 98 -10.24 -6.28 32.73
CA GLY A 98 -9.04 -5.43 32.75
C GLY A 98 -7.99 -5.83 31.71
N VAL A 99 -7.79 -7.13 31.50
CA VAL A 99 -6.87 -7.63 30.46
C VAL A 99 -7.42 -7.35 29.05
N GLU A 100 -8.72 -7.57 28.80
CA GLU A 100 -9.37 -7.26 27.52
C GLU A 100 -9.32 -5.75 27.20
N MET A 101 -9.50 -4.89 28.21
CA MET A 101 -9.36 -3.43 28.05
C MET A 101 -7.92 -3.05 27.67
N THR A 102 -6.93 -3.70 28.30
CA THR A 102 -5.51 -3.45 28.02
C THR A 102 -5.14 -3.91 26.60
N GLU A 103 -5.64 -5.07 26.17
CA GLU A 103 -5.45 -5.56 24.79
C GLU A 103 -6.03 -4.56 23.77
N LYS A 104 -7.25 -4.06 24.04
CA LYS A 104 -7.90 -3.07 23.17
C LYS A 104 -7.14 -1.76 23.10
N GLU A 105 -6.62 -1.27 24.23
CA GLU A 105 -5.82 -0.05 24.26
C GLU A 105 -4.50 -0.21 23.48
N LEU A 106 -3.86 -1.38 23.61
CA LEU A 106 -2.65 -1.72 22.85
C LEU A 106 -2.94 -1.73 21.33
N GLN A 107 -4.03 -2.36 20.91
CA GLN A 107 -4.44 -2.39 19.50
C GLN A 107 -4.73 -0.96 18.98
N ALA A 108 -5.42 -0.14 19.76
CA ALA A 108 -5.65 1.27 19.40
C ALA A 108 -4.35 2.10 19.33
N ALA A 109 -3.36 1.79 20.17
CA ALA A 109 -2.04 2.41 20.08
C ALA A 109 -1.30 1.99 18.81
N PHE A 110 -1.39 0.73 18.41
CA PHE A 110 -0.83 0.22 17.16
C PHE A 110 -1.43 0.91 15.94
N GLU A 111 -2.76 0.98 15.84
CA GLU A 111 -3.45 1.62 14.73
C GLU A 111 -3.08 3.10 14.58
N ARG A 112 -3.03 3.85 15.69
CA ARG A 112 -2.63 5.27 15.70
C ARG A 112 -1.20 5.50 15.19
N ASN A 113 -0.32 4.53 15.37
CA ASN A 113 1.07 4.58 14.90
C ASN A 113 1.26 3.91 13.53
N GLY A 114 0.16 3.57 12.84
CA GLY A 114 0.18 2.98 11.51
C GLY A 114 0.51 1.50 11.48
N LEU A 115 0.51 0.81 12.63
CA LEU A 115 0.65 -0.63 12.71
C LEU A 115 -0.75 -1.26 12.61
N LYS A 116 -1.08 -1.76 11.41
CA LYS A 116 -2.36 -2.37 11.07
C LYS A 116 -2.29 -3.87 11.23
N LYS A 117 -3.38 -4.45 11.74
CA LYS A 117 -3.54 -5.90 11.87
C LYS A 117 -3.87 -6.52 10.52
N VAL A 118 -3.19 -7.61 10.17
CA VAL A 118 -3.50 -8.49 9.05
C VAL A 118 -4.11 -9.76 9.64
N ASP A 119 -5.44 -9.85 9.55
CA ASP A 119 -6.22 -10.93 10.18
C ASP A 119 -7.29 -11.40 9.18
N PRO A 120 -6.91 -12.28 8.23
CA PRO A 120 -7.83 -12.72 7.20
C PRO A 120 -8.99 -13.49 7.82
N THR A 121 -10.19 -13.19 7.33
CA THR A 121 -11.40 -13.87 7.78
C THR A 121 -11.44 -15.31 7.28
N LYS A 122 -12.12 -16.19 8.02
CA LYS A 122 -12.34 -17.56 7.57
C LYS A 122 -13.10 -17.55 6.24
N GLY A 123 -12.56 -18.24 5.23
CA GLY A 123 -13.09 -18.24 3.87
C GLY A 123 -12.47 -17.20 2.94
N GLU A 124 -11.62 -16.30 3.44
CA GLU A 124 -10.90 -15.34 2.61
C GLU A 124 -9.83 -16.02 1.77
N LYS A 125 -9.58 -15.52 0.55
CA LYS A 125 -8.54 -16.03 -0.33
C LYS A 125 -7.16 -15.83 0.31
N PHE A 126 -6.34 -16.87 0.27
CA PHE A 126 -4.94 -16.78 0.69
C PHE A 126 -4.14 -15.83 -0.22
N ASP A 127 -3.51 -14.82 0.36
CA ASP A 127 -2.54 -13.94 -0.32
C ASP A 127 -1.10 -14.25 0.16
N PRO A 128 -0.21 -14.78 -0.70
CA PRO A 128 1.19 -15.03 -0.35
C PRO A 128 2.00 -13.81 0.10
N HIS A 129 1.57 -12.58 -0.25
CA HIS A 129 2.27 -11.36 0.14
C HIS A 129 1.99 -10.99 1.60
N LEU A 130 0.84 -11.38 2.14
CA LEU A 130 0.37 -10.99 3.47
C LEU A 130 0.32 -12.17 4.44
N HIS A 131 0.17 -13.38 3.91
CA HIS A 131 -0.08 -14.58 4.68
C HIS A 131 1.03 -15.63 4.48
N GLN A 132 1.31 -16.37 5.53
CA GLN A 132 2.20 -17.52 5.53
C GLN A 132 1.37 -18.78 5.86
N ALA A 133 1.18 -19.65 4.87
CA ALA A 133 0.53 -20.93 5.08
C ALA A 133 1.49 -21.88 5.80
N VAL A 134 1.17 -22.26 7.03
CA VAL A 134 2.00 -23.19 7.82
C VAL A 134 1.48 -24.62 7.81
N MET A 135 0.19 -24.81 7.50
CA MET A 135 -0.42 -26.12 7.37
C MET A 135 -1.64 -26.09 6.44
N GLU A 136 -1.96 -27.25 5.89
CA GLU A 136 -3.19 -27.47 5.14
C GLU A 136 -4.16 -28.32 5.98
N GLN A 137 -5.45 -27.99 5.94
CA GLN A 137 -6.49 -28.74 6.62
C GLN A 137 -7.66 -29.05 5.67
N PRO A 138 -8.19 -30.28 5.65
CA PRO A 138 -9.46 -30.58 5.01
C PRO A 138 -10.58 -29.76 5.65
N SER A 139 -11.42 -29.15 4.84
CA SER A 139 -12.54 -28.32 5.30
C SER A 139 -13.74 -28.55 4.39
N ASP A 140 -14.93 -28.68 4.97
CA ASP A 140 -16.17 -28.71 4.20
C ASP A 140 -16.79 -27.31 4.08
N GLU A 141 -16.19 -26.33 4.77
CA GLU A 141 -16.72 -24.97 4.91
C GLU A 141 -15.96 -23.93 4.06
N VAL A 142 -14.76 -24.26 3.58
CA VAL A 142 -13.92 -23.32 2.80
C VAL A 142 -13.34 -24.06 1.59
N ALA A 143 -13.53 -23.51 0.39
CA ALA A 143 -12.93 -24.04 -0.83
C ALA A 143 -11.39 -24.02 -0.81
N ALA A 144 -10.77 -24.85 -1.66
CA ALA A 144 -9.32 -25.00 -1.72
C ALA A 144 -8.62 -23.65 -1.95
N GLY A 145 -7.54 -23.40 -1.20
CA GLY A 145 -6.80 -22.13 -1.26
C GLY A 145 -7.43 -20.97 -0.47
N GLY A 146 -8.53 -21.20 0.24
CA GLY A 146 -9.05 -20.26 1.24
C GLY A 146 -8.40 -20.43 2.62
N VAL A 147 -8.43 -19.38 3.43
CA VAL A 147 -7.99 -19.40 4.82
C VAL A 147 -9.03 -20.10 5.68
N VAL A 148 -8.63 -21.14 6.42
CA VAL A 148 -9.48 -21.89 7.34
C VAL A 148 -9.44 -21.30 8.73
N ALA A 149 -8.24 -20.94 9.20
CA ALA A 149 -8.03 -20.35 10.51
C ALA A 149 -6.73 -19.54 10.54
N VAL A 150 -6.71 -18.49 11.36
CA VAL A 150 -5.51 -17.71 11.67
C VAL A 150 -4.91 -18.24 12.96
N LEU A 151 -3.66 -18.71 12.89
CA LEU A 151 -2.92 -19.25 14.04
C LEU A 151 -2.12 -18.15 14.74
N GLN A 152 -1.61 -17.20 13.97
CA GLN A 152 -0.95 -16.01 14.49
C GLN A 152 -1.25 -14.84 13.56
N VAL A 153 -1.73 -13.75 14.14
CA VAL A 153 -2.11 -12.55 13.41
C VAL A 153 -0.88 -11.85 12.81
N GLY A 154 -1.02 -11.35 11.59
CA GLY A 154 0.01 -10.56 10.90
C GLY A 154 -0.10 -9.08 11.23
N TYR A 155 0.94 -8.32 10.87
CA TYR A 155 0.95 -6.86 11.02
C TYR A 155 1.73 -6.17 9.91
N GLU A 156 1.18 -5.03 9.47
CA GLU A 156 1.79 -4.09 8.54
C GLU A 156 2.03 -2.75 9.22
N LEU A 157 3.19 -2.15 9.00
CA LEU A 157 3.54 -0.84 9.53
C LEU A 157 3.67 0.16 8.39
N LEU A 158 2.76 1.15 8.37
CA LEU A 158 2.71 2.16 7.32
C LEU A 158 2.65 1.55 5.91
N GLY A 159 2.01 0.38 5.76
CA GLY A 159 1.93 -0.36 4.49
C GLY A 159 3.10 -1.31 4.22
N ARG A 160 4.11 -1.39 5.09
CA ARG A 160 5.18 -2.38 4.98
C ARG A 160 4.89 -3.58 5.87
N LEU A 161 4.95 -4.78 5.31
CA LEU A 161 4.79 -6.01 6.10
C LEU A 161 5.89 -6.14 7.16
N VAL A 162 5.51 -6.18 8.43
CA VAL A 162 6.43 -6.41 9.56
C VAL A 162 6.50 -7.89 9.91
N ARG A 163 5.35 -8.57 9.85
CA ARG A 163 5.17 -10.00 10.10
C ARG A 163 3.95 -10.51 9.32
N PRO A 164 4.07 -11.60 8.54
CA PRO A 164 2.92 -12.20 7.88
C PRO A 164 1.95 -12.85 8.87
N ALA A 165 0.68 -12.95 8.50
CA ALA A 165 -0.28 -13.75 9.27
C ALA A 165 0.00 -15.23 9.02
N MET A 166 0.22 -16.02 10.07
CA MET A 166 0.33 -17.47 9.92
C MET A 166 -1.06 -18.08 9.91
N VAL A 167 -1.37 -18.78 8.83
CA VAL A 167 -2.70 -19.31 8.56
C VAL A 167 -2.67 -20.79 8.22
N ALA A 168 -3.76 -21.48 8.55
CA ALA A 168 -4.10 -22.78 7.99
C ALA A 168 -4.94 -22.56 6.73
N VAL A 169 -4.57 -23.20 5.63
CA VAL A 169 -5.30 -23.10 4.36
C VAL A 169 -6.07 -24.38 4.06
N ALA A 170 -7.15 -24.25 3.28
CA ALA A 170 -7.96 -25.39 2.90
C ALA A 170 -7.24 -26.25 1.86
N ALA A 171 -7.11 -27.54 2.14
CA ALA A 171 -6.46 -28.50 1.25
C ALA A 171 -7.20 -28.64 -0.09
N LYS A 172 -6.51 -29.14 -1.12
CA LYS A 172 -7.03 -29.26 -2.50
C LYS A 172 -8.37 -30.02 -2.66
N GLY A 173 -8.77 -30.83 -1.66
CA GLY A 173 -10.01 -31.61 -1.66
C GLY A 173 -11.20 -30.96 -0.95
N SER A 174 -11.09 -29.72 -0.48
CA SER A 174 -12.18 -29.08 0.27
C SER A 174 -13.35 -28.63 -0.62
N THR A 175 -14.57 -28.84 -0.13
CA THR A 175 -15.82 -28.66 -0.91
C THR A 175 -16.63 -27.43 -0.52
N GLY A 176 -16.06 -26.53 0.27
CA GLY A 176 -16.76 -25.32 0.73
C GLY A 176 -17.04 -24.30 -0.38
N PRO A 177 -17.79 -23.23 -0.08
CA PRO A 177 -17.97 -22.09 -0.97
C PRO A 177 -16.63 -21.45 -1.38
N ALA A 178 -16.61 -20.89 -2.59
CA ALA A 178 -15.44 -20.24 -3.17
C ALA A 178 -14.90 -19.13 -2.24
N PRO A 179 -13.57 -18.95 -2.15
CA PRO A 179 -13.01 -17.98 -1.22
C PRO A 179 -13.39 -16.56 -1.63
N SER A 180 -13.74 -15.71 -0.67
CA SER A 180 -13.97 -14.30 -0.93
C SER A 180 -12.64 -13.62 -1.27
N GLU A 181 -12.67 -12.64 -2.18
CA GLU A 181 -11.50 -11.81 -2.45
C GLU A 181 -11.02 -11.14 -1.15
N PRO A 182 -9.69 -10.95 -1.00
CA PRO A 182 -9.15 -10.32 0.19
C PRO A 182 -9.76 -8.93 0.33
N ALA A 183 -10.16 -8.57 1.54
CA ALA A 183 -10.74 -7.26 1.80
C ALA A 183 -9.76 -6.18 1.31
N ALA A 184 -10.21 -5.36 0.35
CA ALA A 184 -9.38 -4.46 -0.44
C ALA A 184 -8.23 -3.86 0.38
N ALA A 185 -7.00 -4.21 0.01
CA ALA A 185 -5.80 -3.61 0.56
C ALA A 185 -5.93 -2.09 0.41
N ALA A 186 -6.13 -1.39 1.52
CA ALA A 186 -6.21 0.07 1.53
C ALA A 186 -4.97 0.60 0.82
N ALA A 187 -5.17 1.25 -0.34
CA ALA A 187 -4.15 1.67 -1.32
C ALA A 187 -2.76 1.77 -0.69
N ASN A 188 -2.01 0.67 -0.73
CA ASN A 188 -0.74 0.60 -0.06
C ASN A 188 0.26 1.33 -0.96
N PRO A 189 0.82 2.48 -0.54
CA PRO A 189 1.79 3.22 -1.36
C PRO A 189 3.07 2.42 -1.64
N TYR A 190 3.23 1.26 -0.97
CA TYR A 190 4.33 0.31 -1.10
C TYR A 190 3.94 -1.03 -1.74
N ALA A 191 2.67 -1.27 -2.07
CA ALA A 191 2.33 -2.42 -2.90
C ALA A 191 3.02 -2.22 -4.24
N ALA A 192 4.02 -3.06 -4.53
CA ALA A 192 4.63 -3.10 -5.84
C ALA A 192 3.48 -3.27 -6.85
N SER A 193 3.43 -2.37 -7.83
CA SER A 193 2.61 -2.55 -9.03
C SER A 193 3.20 -3.74 -9.77
N GLY A 194 2.85 -4.94 -9.33
CA GLY A 194 3.20 -6.19 -9.96
C GLY A 194 2.36 -6.32 -11.22
N GLU A 195 3.00 -6.12 -12.35
CA GLU A 195 2.48 -6.35 -13.69
C GLU A 195 1.83 -7.74 -13.80
N GLU A 196 0.65 -7.78 -14.42
CA GLU A 196 0.07 -8.99 -15.00
C GLU A 196 1.03 -9.56 -16.05
N SER A 197 1.86 -10.54 -15.67
CA SER A 197 2.57 -11.36 -16.66
C SER A 197 2.39 -12.86 -16.37
N GLY A 198 1.14 -13.28 -16.21
CA GLY A 198 0.73 -14.69 -16.35
C GLY A 198 0.46 -15.02 -17.82
N GLY A 199 1.47 -14.93 -18.68
CA GLY A 199 1.38 -15.34 -20.08
C GLY A 199 1.07 -16.84 -20.18
N SER A 200 -0.13 -17.16 -20.67
CA SER A 200 -0.55 -18.51 -21.05
C SER A 200 0.44 -19.09 -22.06
N PHE A 201 1.22 -20.09 -21.64
CA PHE A 201 1.99 -20.91 -22.58
C PHE A 201 1.03 -21.90 -23.26
N ASP A 202 0.69 -21.59 -24.51
CA ASP A 202 -0.03 -22.49 -25.42
C ASP A 202 0.95 -23.58 -25.90
N THR A 203 0.84 -24.79 -25.36
CA THR A 203 1.56 -25.95 -25.88
C THR A 203 0.75 -26.59 -27.01
N LYS A 204 1.04 -26.19 -28.25
CA LYS A 204 0.74 -27.01 -29.43
C LYS A 204 1.75 -26.76 -30.55
N ALA A 205 2.75 -27.62 -30.59
CA ALA A 205 3.53 -27.96 -31.77
C ALA A 205 3.70 -29.49 -31.77
#